data_AF-A0A1G6FCM8-F1
#
_entry.id   AF-A0A1G6FCM8-F1
#
_cell.length_a   1.000
_cell.length_b   1.000
_cell.length_c   1.000
_cell.angle_alpha   90.00
_cell.angle_beta   90.00
_cell.angle_gamma   90.00
#
_symmetry.space_group_name_H-M   'P 1'
#
loop_
_entity.id
_entity.type
_entity.pdbx_description
1 polymer ?
#
loop_
_entity_poly.entity_id
_entity_poly.type
_entity_poly.pdbx_seq_one_letter_code
_entity_poly.pdbx_strand_id
1 'polypeptide(L)' 'MTPQFCKVGKIKPSEYLEYNLAKLEEEYVKFMDEAYSYMHVDTSISDFLHYEASQLKKKILTLRKFI' A
#
# COMPACT_ATOMS: atom_id res chain seq x y z
N MET A 1 16.92 45.02 -2.47
CA MET A 1 16.00 43.86 -2.40
C MET A 1 16.80 42.68 -1.83
N THR A 2 16.40 42.14 -0.69
CA THR A 2 17.07 41.00 -0.04
C THR A 2 16.43 39.69 -0.52
N PRO A 3 17.20 38.64 -0.86
CA PRO A 3 16.63 37.37 -1.25
C PRO A 3 15.98 36.69 -0.04
N GLN A 4 14.66 36.54 -0.07
CA GLN A 4 13.92 35.73 0.90
C GLN A 4 14.05 34.27 0.51
N PHE A 5 14.84 33.53 1.29
CA PHE A 5 14.92 32.08 1.17
C PHE A 5 13.72 31.44 1.89
N CYS A 6 12.80 30.84 1.12
CA CYS A 6 11.75 30.02 1.69
C CYS A 6 12.37 28.72 2.24
N LYS A 7 12.33 28.53 3.56
CA LYS A 7 12.65 27.24 4.17
C LYS A 7 11.58 26.23 3.75
N VAL A 8 11.92 25.36 2.80
CA VAL A 8 11.10 24.16 2.52
C VAL A 8 11.30 23.22 3.70
N GLY A 9 10.36 23.26 4.66
CA GLY A 9 10.36 22.33 5.78
C GLY A 9 10.17 20.90 5.29
N LYS A 10 10.97 19.96 5.81
CA LYS A 10 10.73 18.53 5.60
C LYS A 10 9.47 18.15 6.40
N ILE A 11 8.37 17.90 5.71
CA ILE A 11 7.18 17.29 6.34
C ILE A 11 7.58 15.85 6.63
N LYS A 12 7.68 15.49 7.92
CA LYS A 12 7.77 14.07 8.29
C LYS A 12 6.42 13.42 7.97
N PRO A 13 6.40 12.24 7.34
CA PRO A 13 5.16 11.48 7.21
C PRO A 13 4.57 11.27 8.61
N SER A 14 3.25 11.40 8.73
CA SER A 14 2.59 11.25 10.03
C SER A 14 2.66 9.78 10.47
N GLU A 15 2.75 9.54 11.77
CA GLU A 15 2.71 8.18 12.35
C GLU A 15 1.44 7.41 11.91
N TYR A 16 0.35 8.13 11.66
CA TYR A 16 -0.88 7.59 11.08
C TYR A 16 -0.69 7.00 9.68
N LEU A 17 0.17 7.61 8.85
CA LEU A 17 0.45 7.15 7.50
C LEU A 17 1.28 5.86 7.51
N GLU A 18 2.24 5.76 8.44
CA GLU A 18 3.04 4.54 8.66
C GLU A 18 2.19 3.39 9.20
N TYR A 19 1.31 3.66 10.17
CA TYR A 19 0.36 2.67 10.70
C TYR A 19 -0.59 2.13 9.62
N ASN A 20 -1.11 3.02 8.77
CA ASN A 20 -1.96 2.61 7.65
C ASN A 20 -1.19 1.82 6.59
N LEU A 21 0.09 2.15 6.37
CA LEU A 21 0.93 1.39 5.45
C LEU A 21 1.09 -0.06 5.93
N ALA A 22 1.40 -0.25 7.22
CA ALA A 22 1.57 -1.57 7.82
C ALA A 22 0.30 -2.42 7.71
N LYS A 23 -0.88 -1.82 7.96
CA LYS A 23 -2.18 -2.50 7.77
C LYS A 23 -2.44 -2.94 6.34
N LEU A 24 -2.15 -2.05 5.37
CA LEU A 24 -2.32 -2.38 3.95
C LEU A 24 -1.38 -3.51 3.51
N GLU A 25 -0.16 -3.54 4.06
CA GLU A 25 0.79 -4.63 3.82
C GLU A 25 0.31 -5.96 4.41
N GLU A 26 -0.24 -5.98 5.62
CA GLU A 26 -0.88 -7.17 6.20
C GLU A 26 -2.06 -7.67 5.36
N GLU A 27 -2.97 -6.78 4.95
CA GLU A 27 -4.11 -7.15 4.10
C GLU A 27 -3.65 -7.71 2.76
N TYR A 28 -2.61 -7.13 2.15
CA TYR A 28 -2.04 -7.64 0.90
C TYR A 28 -1.55 -9.08 1.05
N VAL A 29 -0.79 -9.39 2.12
CA VAL A 29 -0.29 -10.75 2.37
C VAL A 29 -1.46 -11.70 2.57
N LYS A 30 -2.46 -11.32 3.37
CA LYS A 30 -3.64 -12.13 3.62
C LYS A 30 -4.40 -12.47 2.33
N PHE A 31 -4.61 -11.50 1.45
CA PHE A 31 -5.29 -11.76 0.17
C PHE A 31 -4.48 -12.66 -0.77
N MET A 32 -3.15 -12.55 -0.76
CA MET A 32 -2.30 -13.46 -1.53
C MET A 32 -2.36 -14.90 -0.99
N ASP A 33 -2.31 -15.08 0.33
CA ASP A 33 -2.40 -16.40 0.96
C ASP A 33 -3.77 -17.05 0.72
N GLU A 34 -4.85 -16.27 0.81
CA GLU A 34 -6.20 -16.74 0.48
C GLU A 34 -6.29 -17.10 -1.01
N ALA A 35 -5.75 -16.27 -1.92
CA ALA A 35 -5.75 -16.57 -3.36
C ALA A 35 -5.06 -17.91 -3.66
N TYR A 36 -3.87 -18.14 -3.07
CA TYR A 36 -3.17 -19.41 -3.22
C TYR A 36 -3.96 -20.61 -2.68
N SER A 37 -4.68 -20.41 -1.57
CA SER A 37 -5.53 -21.45 -0.98
C SER A 37 -6.70 -21.82 -1.90
N TYR A 38 -7.30 -20.83 -2.57
CA TYR A 38 -8.41 -21.03 -3.50
C TYR A 38 -7.97 -21.41 -4.91
N MET A 39 -6.68 -21.26 -5.28
CA MET A 39 -6.16 -21.50 -6.63
C MET A 39 -6.55 -22.87 -7.21
N HIS A 40 -6.63 -23.90 -6.37
CA HIS A 40 -6.98 -25.26 -6.78
C HIS A 40 -8.44 -25.64 -6.53
N VAL A 41 -9.20 -24.79 -5.85
CA VAL A 41 -10.60 -25.05 -5.46
C VAL A 41 -11.56 -24.24 -6.31
N ASP A 42 -11.29 -22.95 -6.45
CA ASP A 42 -12.09 -22.01 -7.24
C ASP A 42 -11.16 -20.95 -7.86
N THR A 43 -10.87 -21.13 -9.14
CA THR A 43 -10.00 -20.23 -9.89
C THR A 43 -10.59 -18.83 -10.01
N SER A 44 -11.93 -18.68 -10.01
CA SER A 44 -12.56 -17.36 -10.11
C SER A 44 -12.37 -16.53 -8.84
N ILE A 45 -12.45 -17.18 -7.67
CA ILE A 45 -12.16 -16.55 -6.38
C ILE A 45 -10.67 -16.23 -6.28
N SER A 46 -9.80 -17.16 -6.67
CA SER A 46 -8.35 -16.93 -6.73
C SER A 46 -7.99 -15.71 -7.58
N ASP A 47 -8.55 -15.60 -8.80
CA ASP A 47 -8.30 -14.49 -9.71
C ASP A 47 -8.80 -13.15 -9.14
N PHE A 48 -9.98 -13.16 -8.51
CA PHE A 48 -10.53 -11.99 -7.83
C PHE A 48 -9.64 -11.51 -6.69
N LEU A 49 -9.17 -12.43 -5.83
CA LEU A 49 -8.29 -12.10 -4.72
C LEU A 49 -6.92 -11.58 -5.20
N HIS A 50 -6.36 -12.16 -6.27
CA HIS A 50 -5.16 -11.64 -6.91
C HIS A 50 -5.35 -10.24 -7.49
N TYR A 51 -6.51 -9.96 -8.08
CA TYR A 51 -6.85 -8.63 -8.56
C TYR A 51 -6.89 -7.60 -7.42
N GLU A 52 -7.58 -7.91 -6.32
CA GLU A 52 -7.64 -7.03 -5.14
C GLU A 52 -6.26 -6.81 -4.52
N ALA A 53 -5.46 -7.88 -4.36
CA ALA A 53 -4.08 -7.79 -3.89
C ALA A 53 -3.22 -6.89 -4.79
N SER A 54 -3.41 -6.95 -6.11
CA SER A 54 -2.73 -6.06 -7.07
C SER A 54 -3.12 -4.59 -6.88
N GLN A 55 -4.38 -4.30 -6.57
CA GLN A 55 -4.83 -2.93 -6.26
C GLN A 55 -4.23 -2.42 -4.94
N LEU A 56 -4.18 -3.26 -3.90
CA LEU A 56 -3.51 -2.92 -2.64
C LEU A 56 -2.03 -2.64 -2.84
N LYS A 57 -1.34 -3.46 -3.62
CA LYS A 57 0.08 -3.24 -3.96
C LYS A 57 0.30 -1.87 -4.61
N LYS A 58 -0.58 -1.44 -5.53
CA LYS A 58 -0.51 -0.10 -6.13
C LYS A 58 -0.69 1.01 -5.10
N LYS A 59 -1.63 0.84 -4.15
CA LYS A 59 -1.85 1.80 -3.05
C LYS A 59 -0.62 1.89 -2.14
N ILE A 60 -0.05 0.76 -1.73
CA ILE A 60 1.17 0.70 -0.90
C ILE A 60 2.33 1.40 -1.60
N LEU A 61 2.59 1.10 -2.88
CA LEU A 61 3.64 1.74 -3.67
C LEU A 61 3.42 3.24 -3.82
N THR A 62 2.17 3.69 -3.87
CA THR A 62 1.83 5.11 -3.94
C THR A 62 2.11 5.79 -2.60
N LEU A 63 1.69 5.19 -1.49
CA LEU A 63 1.95 5.71 -0.14
C LEU A 63 3.44 5.73 0.21
N ARG A 64 4.21 4.70 -0.17
CA ARG A 64 5.67 4.68 0.00
C ARG A 64 6.41 5.79 -0.75
N LYS A 65 5.82 6.39 -1.79
CA LYS A 65 6.40 7.56 -2.45
C LYS A 65 6.23 8.85 -1.65
N PHE A 66 5.29 8.88 -0.71
CA PHE A 66 4.99 10.05 0.14
C PHE A 66 5.69 10.00 1.51
N ILE A 67 6.27 8.86 1.88
CA ILE A 67 7.10 8.64 3.08
C ILE A 67 8.57 8.84 2.70
#